data_AF-A0A9N9T301-F1
#
_entry.id   AF-A0A9N9T301-F1
#
_cell.length_a   1.000
_cell.length_b   1.000
_cell.length_c   1.000
_cell.angle_alpha   90.00
_cell.angle_beta   90.00
_cell.angle_gamma   90.00
#
_symmetry.space_group_name_H-M   'P 1'
#
loop_
_entity.id
_entity.type
_entity.pdbx_description
1 polymer ?
#
loop_
_entity_poly.entity_id
_entity_poly.type
_entity_poly.pdbx_seq_one_letter_code
_entity_poly.pdbx_strand_id
1 'polypeptide(L)'
;MYPKSIQDIAGWNIKYIGTRQTSIIVAADESVIVWGASACYGKLGMRDMQMTSTTPKEVNKLSSAKVTSLTMGICFTLFVTSDETSEQKQKLKAVKKYAP
;
A
#
# COMPACT_ATOMS: atom_id res chain seq x y z
N MET A 1 20.35 1.05 18.39
CA MET A 1 19.51 1.79 17.42
C MET A 1 18.27 2.26 18.17
N TYR A 2 17.93 3.55 18.12
CA TYR A 2 16.81 4.12 18.88
C TYR A 2 15.55 4.28 18.01
N PRO A 3 14.35 4.15 18.59
CA PRO A 3 13.12 4.43 17.87
C PRO A 3 13.12 5.89 17.42
N LYS A 4 13.01 6.12 16.11
CA LYS A 4 12.88 7.45 15.52
C LYS A 4 11.47 7.60 14.97
N SER A 5 10.80 8.68 15.33
CA SER A 5 9.48 9.01 14.77
C SER A 5 9.60 9.35 13.29
N ILE A 6 8.64 8.87 12.51
CA ILE A 6 8.50 9.20 11.09
C ILE A 6 7.51 10.35 11.01
N GLN A 7 8.00 11.55 10.71
CA GLN A 7 7.18 12.77 10.66
C GLN A 7 6.26 12.81 9.44
N ASP A 8 6.66 12.15 8.34
CA ASP A 8 5.93 12.12 7.07
C ASP A 8 4.56 11.43 7.15
N ILE A 9 4.31 10.64 8.19
CA ILE A 9 3.03 9.95 8.43
C ILE A 9 2.27 10.56 9.62
N ALA A 10 2.71 11.72 10.13
CA ALA A 10 2.04 12.41 11.21
C ALA A 10 0.65 12.89 10.75
N GLY A 11 -0.38 12.62 11.55
CA GLY A 11 -1.77 12.97 11.26
C GLY A 11 -2.58 11.89 10.56
N TRP A 12 -1.96 10.78 10.14
CA TRP A 12 -2.65 9.64 9.55
C TRP A 12 -2.90 8.58 10.62
N ASN A 13 -4.11 7.99 10.65
CA ASN A 13 -4.39 6.91 11.59
C ASN A 13 -3.97 5.56 11.01
N ILE A 14 -2.87 5.03 11.54
CA ILE A 14 -2.27 3.78 11.07
C ILE A 14 -3.07 2.58 11.60
N LYS A 15 -3.62 1.78 10.69
CA LYS A 15 -4.40 0.58 11.03
C LYS A 15 -3.58 -0.70 10.90
N TYR A 16 -2.85 -0.83 9.80
CA TYR A 16 -2.07 -2.03 9.48
C TYR A 16 -0.71 -1.64 8.92
N ILE A 17 0.33 -2.38 9.32
CA ILE A 17 1.69 -2.20 8.83
C ILE A 17 2.17 -3.55 8.29
N GLY A 18 2.66 -3.56 7.07
CA GLY A 18 3.43 -4.64 6.48
C GLY A 18 4.89 -4.21 6.34
N THR A 19 5.82 -5.01 6.85
CA THR A 19 7.25 -4.74 6.70
C THR A 19 7.94 -5.90 6.02
N ARG A 20 9.00 -5.59 5.29
CA ARG A 20 9.95 -6.52 4.72
C ARG A 20 11.33 -5.87 4.77
N GLN A 21 12.37 -6.67 4.51
CA GLN A 21 13.78 -6.31 4.56
C GLN A 21 14.12 -4.85 4.19
N THR A 22 13.55 -4.34 3.09
CA THR A 22 13.81 -2.97 2.63
C THR A 22 12.54 -2.23 2.18
N SER A 23 11.35 -2.73 2.53
CA SER A 23 10.07 -2.18 2.08
C SER A 23 9.07 -2.17 3.21
N ILE A 24 8.36 -1.06 3.34
CA ILE A 24 7.34 -0.85 4.34
C ILE A 24 6.09 -0.37 3.62
N ILE A 25 4.96 -0.96 3.98
CA ILE A 25 3.65 -0.57 3.51
C ILE A 25 2.78 -0.35 4.74
N VAL A 26 2.03 0.74 4.72
CA VAL A 26 1.15 1.14 5.80
C VAL A 26 -0.22 1.40 5.22
N ALA A 27 -1.23 0.72 5.76
CA ALA A 27 -2.62 1.08 5.54
C ALA A 27 -3.01 2.05 6.64
N ALA A 28 -3.36 3.27 6.23
CA ALA A 28 -3.77 4.33 7.12
C ALA A 28 -5.04 4.99 6.59
N ASP A 29 -6.06 5.04 7.44
CA ASP A 29 -7.42 5.45 7.07
C ASP A 29 -7.99 4.75 5.82
N GLU A 30 -8.12 5.47 4.70
CA GLU A 30 -8.59 4.99 3.39
C GLU A 30 -7.48 5.02 2.32
N SER A 31 -6.25 5.20 2.76
CA SER A 31 -5.07 5.39 1.93
C SER A 31 -4.01 4.35 2.27
N VAL A 32 -3.25 3.97 1.24
CA VAL A 32 -2.13 3.04 1.39
C VAL A 32 -0.86 3.81 1.12
N ILE A 33 0.02 3.87 2.12
CA ILE A 33 1.32 4.50 2.04
C ILE A 33 2.38 3.43 1.84
N VAL A 34 3.31 3.67 0.93
CA VAL A 34 4.39 2.73 0.59
C VAL A 34 5.72 3.47 0.55
N TRP A 35 6.77 2.86 1.11
CA TRP A 35 8.15 3.29 0.88
C TRP A 35 9.13 2.14 1.02
N GLY A 36 10.32 2.30 0.43
CA GLY A 36 11.36 1.29 0.46
C GLY A 36 12.37 1.42 -0.66
N ALA A 37 13.58 0.93 -0.38
CA ALA A 37 14.72 0.95 -1.30
C ALA A 37 14.82 -0.31 -2.18
N SER A 38 13.89 -1.27 -2.07
CA SER A 38 13.93 -2.51 -2.86
C SER A 38 13.46 -2.28 -4.30
N ALA A 39 14.17 -2.84 -5.27
CA ALA A 39 13.69 -3.04 -6.64
C ALA A 39 12.43 -3.92 -6.62
N CYS A 40 11.29 -3.28 -6.45
CA CYS A 40 10.02 -3.96 -6.31
C CYS A 40 9.40 -4.12 -7.69
N TYR A 41 9.33 -5.36 -8.17
CA TYR A 41 8.51 -5.80 -9.32
C TYR A 41 7.02 -5.45 -9.12
N GLY A 42 6.63 -4.18 -9.23
CA GLY A 42 5.25 -3.71 -9.10
C GLY A 42 4.62 -3.74 -7.69
N LYS A 43 5.34 -4.20 -6.65
CA LYS A 43 4.82 -4.35 -5.27
C LYS A 43 4.34 -3.07 -4.57
N LEU A 44 4.76 -1.89 -5.05
CA LEU A 44 4.29 -0.61 -4.53
C LEU A 44 2.97 -0.15 -5.16
N GLY A 45 2.43 -0.87 -6.16
CA GLY A 45 1.21 -0.47 -6.86
C GLY A 45 1.36 0.79 -7.74
N MET A 46 2.58 1.34 -7.83
CA MET A 46 2.92 2.49 -8.69
C MET A 46 3.02 2.04 -10.14
N ARG A 47 2.43 2.83 -11.05
CA ARG A 47 2.09 2.34 -12.39
C ARG A 47 3.27 2.28 -13.35
N ASP A 48 4.32 3.10 -13.26
CA ASP A 48 5.30 3.10 -14.37
C ASP A 48 6.72 3.66 -14.19
N MET A 49 7.13 4.37 -13.12
CA MET A 49 8.49 4.98 -13.14
C MET A 49 9.30 5.01 -11.84
N GLN A 50 8.73 4.63 -10.69
CA GLN A 50 9.48 4.59 -9.43
C GLN A 50 9.33 3.24 -8.75
N MET A 51 10.35 2.40 -8.94
CA MET A 51 10.48 1.09 -8.31
C MET A 51 10.86 1.20 -6.82
N THR A 52 11.38 2.36 -6.41
CA THR A 52 11.85 2.67 -5.07
C THR A 52 11.38 4.06 -4.65
N SER A 53 11.14 4.24 -3.35
CA SER A 53 10.89 5.54 -2.77
C SER A 53 11.52 5.58 -1.40
N THR A 54 12.39 6.56 -1.15
CA THR A 54 12.97 6.79 0.18
C THR A 54 12.00 7.51 1.11
N THR A 55 10.98 8.17 0.55
CA THR A 55 9.93 8.86 1.28
C THR A 55 8.59 8.11 1.20
N PRO A 56 7.73 8.21 2.23
CA PRO A 56 6.37 7.68 2.21
C PRO A 56 5.56 8.29 1.08
N LYS A 57 4.96 7.45 0.24
CA LYS A 57 4.10 7.87 -0.87
C LYS A 57 2.78 7.15 -0.85
N GLU A 58 1.72 7.89 -1.15
CA GLU A 58 0.38 7.32 -1.29
C GLU A 58 0.21 6.55 -2.61
N VAL A 59 -0.46 5.41 -2.54
CA VAL A 59 -0.82 4.60 -3.71
C VAL A 59 -2.19 5.06 -4.22
N ASN A 60 -2.18 5.97 -5.20
CA ASN A 60 -3.40 6.54 -5.79
C ASN A 60 -4.40 5.50 -6.35
N LYS A 61 -3.93 4.31 -6.75
CA LYS A 61 -4.80 3.22 -7.25
C LYS A 61 -5.74 2.65 -6.18
N LEU A 62 -5.36 2.72 -4.91
CA LEU A 62 -6.14 2.20 -3.79
C LEU A 62 -6.76 3.32 -2.96
N SER A 63 -6.66 4.58 -3.40
CA SER A 63 -7.27 5.71 -2.71
C SER A 63 -8.80 5.51 -2.65
N SER A 64 -9.35 5.46 -1.43
CA SER A 64 -10.75 5.18 -1.06
C SER A 64 -11.16 3.70 -0.97
N ALA A 65 -10.21 2.75 -1.10
CA ALA A 65 -10.49 1.36 -0.76
C ALA A 65 -10.19 1.13 0.73
N LYS A 66 -11.21 0.76 1.51
CA LYS A 66 -11.03 0.40 2.92
C LYS A 66 -10.27 -0.92 3.02
N VAL A 67 -8.97 -0.83 3.31
CA VAL A 67 -8.11 -2.00 3.51
C VAL A 67 -8.35 -2.58 4.91
N THR A 68 -8.84 -3.82 4.96
CA THR A 68 -9.12 -4.57 6.20
C THR A 68 -7.92 -5.41 6.64
N SER A 69 -7.08 -5.84 5.69
CA SER A 69 -5.87 -6.60 6.01
C SER A 69 -4.82 -6.42 4.93
N LEU A 70 -3.55 -6.48 5.35
CA LEU A 70 -2.41 -6.26 4.48
C LEU A 70 -1.34 -7.31 4.79
N THR A 71 -0.77 -7.91 3.75
CA THR A 71 0.39 -8.79 3.90
C THR A 71 1.40 -8.58 2.78
N MET A 72 2.68 -8.76 3.12
CA MET A 72 3.79 -8.60 2.20
C MET A 72 4.61 -9.89 2.14
N GLY A 73 4.78 -10.40 0.92
CA GLY A 73 5.71 -11.48 0.61
C GLY A 73 7.04 -10.97 0.07
N ILE A 74 7.92 -11.91 -0.27
CA ILE A 74 9.22 -11.63 -0.86
C ILE A 74 9.08 -10.88 -2.19
N CYS A 75 8.13 -11.26 -3.04
CA CYS A 75 7.90 -10.70 -4.37
C CYS A 75 6.48 -10.22 -4.64
N PHE A 76 5.56 -10.34 -3.69
CA PHE A 76 4.17 -9.93 -3.85
C PHE A 76 3.68 -9.13 -2.64
N THR A 77 2.64 -8.33 -2.86
CA THR A 77 1.88 -7.65 -1.80
C THR A 77 0.42 -8.01 -1.99
N LEU A 78 -0.26 -8.36 -0.90
CA LEU A 78 -1.70 -8.66 -0.92
C LEU A 78 -2.43 -7.65 -0.03
N PHE A 79 -3.55 -7.18 -0.55
CA PHE A 79 -4.47 -6.29 0.13
C PHE A 79 -5.84 -6.96 0.16
N VAL A 80 -6.48 -6.95 1.32
CA VAL A 80 -7.89 -7.31 1.48
C VAL A 80 -8.66 -6.02 1.65
N THR A 81 -9.54 -5.74 0.70
CA THR A 81 -10.39 -4.54 0.70
C THR A 81 -11.83 -4.93 0.99
N SER A 82 -12.52 -4.16 1.84
CA SER A 82 -13.97 -4.29 2.01
C SER A 82 -14.71 -3.76 0.78
N ASP A 83 -15.87 -4.33 0.47
CA ASP A 83 -16.76 -3.94 -0.62
C ASP A 83 -18.09 -3.35 -0.12
N GLU A 84 -18.13 -2.80 1.09
CA GLU A 84 -19.34 -2.26 1.72
C GLU A 84 -20.03 -1.17 0.86
N THR A 85 -19.26 -0.33 0.16
CA THR A 85 -19.79 0.81 -0.62
C THR A 85 -19.84 0.53 -2.13
N SER A 86 -20.85 1.08 -2.82
CA SER A 86 -20.98 0.99 -4.29
C SER A 86 -19.76 1.52 -5.05
N GLU A 87 -19.13 2.59 -4.54
CA GLU A 87 -17.90 3.18 -5.08
C GLU A 87 -16.70 2.22 -5.02
N GLN A 88 -16.57 1.48 -3.92
CA GLN A 88 -15.53 0.48 -3.73
C GLN A 88 -15.70 -0.69 -4.72
N LYS A 89 -16.93 -1.15 -4.94
CA LYS A 89 -17.24 -2.18 -5.94
C LYS A 89 -16.89 -1.74 -7.34
N GLN A 90 -17.16 -0.49 -7.70
CA GLN A 90 -16.84 0.04 -9.02
C GLN A 90 -15.33 0.14 -9.24
N LYS A 91 -14.58 0.58 -8.23
CA LYS A 91 -13.10 0.59 -8.26
C LYS A 91 -12.51 -0.81 -8.32
N LEU A 92 -13.06 -1.77 -7.55
CA LEU A 92 -12.62 -3.17 -7.57
C LEU A 92 -12.82 -3.80 -8.96
N LYS A 93 -13.93 -3.49 -9.63
CA LYS A 93 -14.19 -3.91 -11.02
C LYS A 93 -13.25 -3.27 -12.04
N ALA A 94 -12.76 -2.06 -11.78
CA ALA A 94 -11.79 -1.38 -12.63
C ALA A 94 -10.37 -1.96 -12.50
N VAL A 95 -10.09 -2.76 -11.47
CA VAL A 95 -8.82 -3.48 -11.35
C VAL A 95 -8.77 -4.60 -12.38
N LYS A 96 -7.65 -4.70 -13.12
CA LYS A 96 -7.44 -5.77 -14.09
C LYS A 96 -7.48 -7.13 -13.38
N LYS A 97 -8.41 -7.99 -13.79
CA LYS A 97 -8.45 -9.38 -13.35
C LYS A 97 -7.24 -10.11 -13.93
N TYR A 98 -6.37 -10.62 -13.07
CA TYR A 98 -5.28 -11.49 -13.47
C TYR A 98 -5.82 -12.92 -13.60
N ALA A 99 -5.66 -13.53 -14.77
CA ALA A 99 -5.91 -14.94 -15.01
C ALA A 99 -4.56 -15.57 -15.43
N PRO A 100 -4.10 -16.62 -14.76
CA PRO A 100 -2.83 -17.28 -15.07
C PRO A 100 -2.86 -18.01 -16.41
#